data_AF-A0A5C5X7H6-F1
#
_entry.id   AF-A0A5C5X7H6-F1
#
_cell.length_a   1.000
_cell.length_b   1.000
_cell.length_c   1.000
_cell.angle_alpha   90.00
_cell.angle_beta   90.00
_cell.angle_gamma   90.00
#
_symmetry.space_group_name_H-M   'P 1'
#
loop_
_entity.id
_entity.type
_entity.pdbx_description
1 polymer ?
#
loop_
_entity_poly.entity_id
_entity_poly.type
_entity_poly.pdbx_seq_one_letter_code
_entity_poly.pdbx_strand_id
1 'polypeptide(L)' 'MPKQTELRKQISIFLPISDWRLLRQAAAERQIPITELCREWIRPGLEQLQFETSPQRST' A
#
# COMPACT_ATOMS: atom_id res chain seq x y z
N MET A 1 -13.39 12.29 18.89
CA MET A 1 -12.14 11.60 19.30
C MET A 1 -11.08 11.96 18.28
N PRO A 2 -10.04 12.74 18.59
CA PRO A 2 -8.97 12.95 17.63
C PRO A 2 -8.35 11.58 17.29
N LYS A 3 -8.36 11.21 16.01
CA LYS A 3 -7.66 10.01 15.51
C LYS A 3 -6.21 10.16 15.94
N GLN A 4 -5.74 9.25 16.78
CA GLN A 4 -4.33 9.11 17.15
C GLN A 4 -3.50 9.25 15.87
N THR A 5 -2.59 10.22 15.81
CA THR A 5 -1.86 10.57 14.59
C THR A 5 -1.04 9.36 14.16
N GLU A 6 -1.53 8.61 13.17
CA GLU A 6 -0.82 7.45 12.65
C GLU A 6 0.57 7.88 12.17
N LEU A 7 1.60 7.28 12.75
CA LEU A 7 2.97 7.46 12.28
C LEU A 7 3.09 6.88 10.88
N ARG A 8 3.54 7.70 9.93
CA ARG A 8 3.72 7.29 8.53
C ARG A 8 5.20 7.20 8.21
N LYS A 9 5.57 6.14 7.48
CA LYS A 9 6.89 5.98 6.87
C LYS A 9 6.74 6.02 5.35
N GLN A 10 7.73 6.63 4.69
CA GLN A 10 7.84 6.58 3.24
C GLN A 10 8.58 5.30 2.84
N ILE A 11 8.09 4.64 1.81
CA ILE A 11 8.79 3.52 1.15
C ILE A 11 9.18 3.95 -0.26
N SER A 12 10.35 3.51 -0.71
CA SER A 12 10.81 3.69 -2.10
C SER A 12 10.85 2.30 -2.75
N ILE A 13 10.25 2.17 -3.94
CA ILE A 13 10.20 0.91 -4.68
C ILE A 13 10.94 1.13 -6.01
N PHE A 14 11.88 0.23 -6.31
CA PHE A 14 12.58 0.21 -7.59
C PHE A 14 11.90 -0.78 -8.53
N LEU A 15 11.55 -0.31 -9.73
CA LEU A 15 10.86 -1.10 -10.76
C LEU A 15 11.54 -0.89 -12.13
N PRO A 16 11.46 -1.87 -13.04
CA PRO A 16 11.73 -1.63 -14.45
C PRO A 16 10.91 -0.46 -14.99
N ILE A 17 11.46 0.26 -15.97
CA ILE A 17 10.77 1.41 -16.60
C ILE A 17 9.44 0.96 -17.24
N SER A 18 9.38 -0.25 -17.80
CA SER A 18 8.14 -0.83 -18.35
C SER A 18 7.02 -0.86 -17.32
N ASP A 19 7.32 -1.31 -16.10
CA ASP A 19 6.33 -1.55 -15.07
C ASP A 19 5.90 -0.23 -14.44
N TRP A 20 6.84 0.69 -14.25
CA TRP A 20 6.54 2.07 -13.87
C TRP A 20 5.59 2.76 -14.86
N ARG A 21 5.79 2.56 -16.17
CA ARG A 21 4.89 3.12 -17.19
C ARG A 21 3.48 2.55 -17.08
N LEU A 22 3.34 1.24 -16.84
CA LEU A 22 2.04 0.61 -16.65
C LEU A 22 1.33 1.16 -15.40
N LEU A 23 2.04 1.27 -14.27
CA LEU A 23 1.53 1.88 -13.05
C LEU A 23 1.07 3.33 -13.26
N ARG A 24 1.89 4.13 -13.96
CA ARG A 24 1.55 5.52 -14.28
C ARG A 24 0.31 5.61 -15.15
N GLN A 25 0.18 4.74 -16.16
CA GLN A 25 -0.98 4.70 -17.04
C GLN A 25 -2.26 4.34 -16.27
N ALA A 26 -2.22 3.30 -15.44
CA ALA A 26 -3.36 2.89 -14.62
C ALA A 26 -3.82 3.98 -13.65
N ALA A 27 -2.88 4.74 -13.07
CA ALA A 27 -3.20 5.86 -12.20
C ALA A 27 -3.89 7.00 -12.98
N ALA A 28 -3.40 7.29 -14.19
CA ALA A 28 -3.99 8.30 -15.07
C ALA A 28 -5.41 7.94 -15.52
N GLU A 29 -5.67 6.68 -15.88
CA GLU A 29 -7.00 6.19 -16.27
C GLU A 29 -8.03 6.31 -15.15
N ARG A 30 -7.60 6.12 -13.91
CA ARG A 30 -8.43 6.28 -12.70
C ARG A 30 -8.46 7.70 -12.16
N GLN A 31 -7.70 8.62 -12.76
CA GLN A 31 -7.57 10.02 -12.32
C GLN A 31 -7.12 10.16 -10.85
N ILE A 32 -6.26 9.26 -10.38
CA ILE A 32 -5.70 9.30 -9.02
C ILE A 32 -4.18 9.41 -9.03
N PRO A 33 -3.55 9.95 -7.97
CA PRO A 33 -2.11 9.90 -7.81
C PRO A 33 -1.58 8.47 -7.83
N ILE A 34 -0.42 8.24 -8.45
CA ILE A 34 0.23 6.92 -8.48
C ILE A 34 0.47 6.34 -7.07
N THR A 35 0.73 7.20 -6.09
CA THR A 35 0.92 6.80 -4.69
C THR A 35 -0.36 6.31 -4.03
N GLU A 36 -1.52 6.83 -4.45
CA GLU A 36 -2.83 6.38 -3.99
C GLU A 36 -3.16 5.02 -4.60
N LEU A 37 -2.95 4.86 -5.92
CA LEU A 37 -3.07 3.57 -6.59
C LEU A 37 -2.22 2.49 -5.92
N CYS A 38 -0.94 2.79 -5.63
CA CYS A 38 -0.08 1.85 -4.91
C CYS A 38 -0.63 1.48 -3.53
N ARG A 39 -1.22 2.44 -2.79
CA ARG A 39 -1.83 2.15 -1.48
C ARG A 39 -3.06 1.26 -1.61
N GLU A 40 -3.91 1.49 -2.60
CA GLU A 40 -5.08 0.65 -2.88
C GLU A 40 -4.67 -0.79 -3.17
N TRP A 41 -3.63 -0.99 -3.98
CA TRP A 41 -3.17 -2.31 -4.37
C TRP A 41 -2.35 -3.03 -3.30
N ILE A 42 -1.61 -2.29 -2.46
CA ILE A 42 -0.84 -2.88 -1.36
C ILE A 42 -1.75 -3.27 -0.19
N ARG A 43 -2.86 -2.55 0.05
CA ARG A 43 -3.73 -2.73 1.22
C ARG A 43 -4.19 -4.19 1.44
N PRO A 44 -4.69 -4.94 0.45
CA PRO A 44 -5.12 -6.32 0.66
C PRO A 44 -3.99 -7.22 1.18
N GLY A 45 -2.77 -7.03 0.68
CA GLY A 45 -1.60 -7.78 1.15
C GLY A 45 -1.24 -7.43 2.59
N LEU A 46 -1.35 -6.15 2.98
CA LEU A 46 -1.12 -5.74 4.37
C LEU A 46 -2.17 -6.30 5.33
N GLU A 47 -3.43 -6.35 4.90
CA GLU A 47 -4.51 -6.95 5.68
C GLU A 47 -4.22 -8.44 5.94
N GLN A 48 -3.83 -9.19 4.90
CA GLN A 48 -3.43 -10.60 5.03
C GLN A 48 -2.29 -10.78 6.02
N LEU A 49 -1.22 -9.98 5.91
CA LEU A 49 -0.08 -10.04 6.82
C LEU A 49 -0.47 -9.75 8.28
N GLN A 50 -1.44 -8.86 8.52
CA GLN A 50 -1.93 -8.58 9.88
C GLN A 50 -2.68 -9.76 10.49
N PHE A 51 -3.43 -10.51 9.68
CA PHE A 51 -4.08 -11.74 10.12
C PHE A 51 -3.04 -12.84 10.45
N GLU A 52 -2.01 -12.99 9.63
CA GLU A 52 -0.96 -14.00 9.82
C GLU A 52 -0.06 -13.70 11.03
N THR A 53 0.21 -12.41 11.28
CA THR A 53 1.11 -11.97 12.36
C THR A 53 0.40 -11.69 13.68
N SER A 54 -0.94 -11.78 13.72
CA SER A 54 -1.68 -11.73 14.97
C SER A 54 -1.29 -12.96 15.81
N PRO A 55 -0.65 -12.77 16.98
CA PRO A 55 -0.17 -13.90 17.76
C PRO A 55 -1.37 -14.78 18.11
N GLN A 56 -1.23 -16.08 17.87
CA GLN A 56 -1.85 -17.06 18.76
C GLN A 56 -1.51 -16.57 20.17
N ARG A 57 -2.52 -16.10 20.91
CA ARG A 57 -2.38 -15.90 22.34
C ARG A 57 -2.12 -17.30 22.88
N SER A 58 -0.84 -17.65 23.00
CA SER A 58 -0.40 -18.82 23.73
C SER A 58 -0.82 -18.60 25.18
N THR A 59 -1.99 -19.15 25.51
CA THR A 59 -2.40 -19.52 26.86
C THR A 59 -1.44 -20.54 27.43
#